data_AF-A0A1G9IA02-F1
#
_entry.id   AF-A0A1G9IA02-F1
#
_cell.length_a   1.000
_cell.length_b   1.000
_cell.length_c   1.000
_cell.angle_alpha   90.00
_cell.angle_beta   90.00
_cell.angle_gamma   90.00
#
_symmetry.space_group_name_H-M   'P 1'
#
loop_
_entity.id
_entity.type
_entity.pdbx_description
1 polymer ?
#
loop_
_entity_poly.entity_id
_entity_poly.type
_entity_poly.pdbx_seq_one_letter_code
_entity_poly.pdbx_strand_id
1 'polypeptide(L)'
;MSDDELKREIRGYQERLPELALTFEQAAFLVENDSENRFEEARFSVWEHFDYEYEIYSRILTPGQFELFEAGWKAKRSLAIDRIRESDGEQAANLANHYGPMRRYLLDHFWPELKGVAFHEQLLLCLPRDQAKGTYLRAEYRKWEQRRRADLVTEHFRYNSRFSPLLFEAEELRLDVEKLLPPHSLFYAQADEVTKAAYDFMRRRYDSLHSNAMAELIEIACRYEAFLREKSHTSISGWHVEMEDRRTPTEKRTDWCLTVFLADVKEFFKQKTETTVPASQPNPI
;
A
#
# COMPACT_ATOMS: atom_id res chain seq x y z
N MET A 1 12.65 -35.94 -16.30
CA MET A 1 11.73 -36.81 -15.55
C MET A 1 11.84 -38.22 -16.10
N SER A 2 11.94 -39.24 -15.25
CA SER A 2 11.92 -40.64 -15.67
C SER A 2 10.50 -41.09 -16.04
N ASP A 3 10.37 -42.18 -16.80
CA ASP A 3 9.07 -42.71 -17.23
C ASP A 3 8.18 -43.12 -16.03
N ASP A 4 8.79 -43.63 -14.96
CA ASP A 4 8.08 -44.01 -13.74
C ASP A 4 7.62 -42.78 -12.93
N GLU A 5 8.39 -41.70 -12.92
CA GLU A 5 8.00 -40.43 -12.31
C GLU A 5 6.83 -39.80 -13.07
N LEU A 6 6.88 -39.78 -14.41
CA LEU A 6 5.80 -39.26 -15.25
C LEU A 6 4.48 -40.02 -15.01
N LYS A 7 4.52 -41.36 -15.01
CA LYS A 7 3.33 -42.18 -14.73
C LYS A 7 2.77 -41.93 -13.33
N ARG A 8 3.63 -41.68 -12.34
CA ARG A 8 3.21 -41.33 -10.98
C ARG A 8 2.53 -39.97 -10.94
N GLU A 9 3.06 -38.96 -11.63
CA GLU A 9 2.45 -37.63 -11.69
C GLU A 9 1.11 -37.65 -12.43
N ILE A 10 1.02 -38.34 -13.55
CA ILE A 10 -0.23 -38.55 -14.30
C ILE A 10 -1.28 -39.19 -13.39
N ARG A 11 -0.93 -40.27 -12.68
CA ARG A 11 -1.84 -40.91 -11.74
C ARG A 11 -2.27 -39.94 -10.63
N GLY A 12 -1.35 -39.10 -10.15
CA GLY A 12 -1.64 -38.06 -9.17
C GLY A 12 -2.68 -37.03 -9.66
N TYR A 13 -2.73 -36.68 -10.95
CA TYR A 13 -3.82 -35.86 -11.50
C TYR A 13 -5.16 -36.60 -11.49
N GLN A 14 -5.17 -37.86 -11.93
CA GLN A 14 -6.38 -38.68 -11.96
C GLN A 14 -6.96 -38.91 -10.55
N GLU A 15 -6.10 -39.10 -9.55
CA GLU A 15 -6.49 -39.31 -8.15
C GLU A 15 -6.98 -38.03 -7.45
N ARG A 16 -6.47 -36.85 -7.85
CA ARG A 16 -6.89 -35.56 -7.28
C ARG A 16 -8.24 -35.07 -7.82
N LEU A 17 -8.62 -35.49 -9.02
CA LEU A 17 -9.86 -35.10 -9.70
C LEU A 17 -10.64 -36.34 -10.16
N PRO A 18 -11.00 -37.25 -9.25
CA PRO A 18 -11.66 -38.51 -9.60
C PRO A 18 -13.01 -38.29 -10.28
N GLU A 19 -13.71 -37.20 -9.98
CA GLU A 19 -14.98 -36.82 -10.58
C GLU A 19 -14.90 -36.51 -12.08
N LEU A 20 -13.73 -36.08 -12.56
CA LEU A 20 -13.53 -35.79 -13.99
C LEU A 20 -13.16 -37.04 -14.79
N ALA A 21 -12.78 -38.14 -14.12
CA ALA A 21 -12.34 -39.38 -14.75
C ALA A 21 -11.36 -39.13 -15.92
N LEU A 22 -10.30 -38.34 -15.66
CA LEU A 22 -9.34 -37.91 -16.69
C LEU A 22 -8.72 -39.12 -17.39
N THR A 23 -8.64 -39.07 -18.73
CA THR A 23 -7.88 -40.06 -19.49
C THR A 23 -6.39 -39.90 -19.22
N PHE A 24 -5.60 -40.93 -19.55
CA PHE A 24 -4.15 -40.84 -19.46
C PHE A 24 -3.60 -39.66 -20.28
N GLU A 25 -4.13 -39.45 -21.49
CA GLU A 25 -3.72 -38.37 -22.40
C GLU A 25 -4.06 -36.99 -21.82
N GLN A 26 -5.26 -36.81 -21.28
CA GLN A 26 -5.67 -35.55 -20.62
C GLN A 26 -4.78 -35.24 -19.41
N ALA A 27 -4.51 -36.23 -18.56
CA ALA A 27 -3.66 -36.05 -17.39
C ALA A 27 -2.18 -35.85 -17.76
N ALA A 28 -1.68 -36.53 -18.81
CA ALA A 28 -0.34 -36.30 -19.34
C ALA A 28 -0.17 -34.86 -19.85
N PHE A 29 -1.17 -34.32 -20.54
CA PHE A 29 -1.17 -32.92 -20.99
C PHE A 29 -1.06 -31.95 -19.81
N LEU A 30 -1.80 -32.19 -18.71
CA LEU A 30 -1.72 -31.34 -17.52
C LEU A 30 -0.33 -31.36 -16.88
N VAL A 31 0.31 -32.54 -16.80
CA VAL A 31 1.69 -32.67 -16.29
C VAL A 31 2.67 -31.91 -17.18
N GLU A 32 2.57 -32.06 -18.50
CA GLU A 32 3.43 -31.35 -19.45
C GLU A 32 3.26 -29.83 -19.32
N ASN A 33 2.00 -29.37 -19.34
CA ASN A 33 1.67 -27.96 -19.20
C ASN A 33 2.12 -27.37 -17.85
N ASP A 34 2.07 -28.15 -16.76
CA ASP A 34 2.60 -27.74 -15.45
C ASP A 34 4.14 -27.75 -15.38
N SER A 35 4.81 -28.57 -16.20
CA SER A 35 6.27 -28.56 -16.33
C SER A 35 6.80 -27.38 -17.15
N GLU A 36 5.99 -26.88 -18.09
CA GLU A 36 6.28 -25.67 -18.87
C GLU A 36 5.79 -24.38 -18.18
N ASN A 37 5.33 -24.52 -16.95
CA ASN A 37 4.52 -23.50 -16.33
C ASN A 37 5.35 -22.28 -15.94
N ARG A 38 5.02 -21.15 -16.56
CA ARG A 38 5.74 -19.88 -16.38
C ARG A 38 5.40 -19.17 -15.07
N PHE A 39 4.59 -19.79 -14.21
CA PHE A 39 4.19 -19.25 -12.91
C PHE A 39 5.35 -19.05 -11.95
N GLU A 40 6.46 -19.77 -12.11
CA GLU A 40 7.65 -19.52 -11.29
C GLU A 40 8.32 -18.18 -11.65
N GLU A 41 8.17 -17.72 -12.90
CA GLU A 41 8.77 -16.48 -13.38
C GLU A 41 7.87 -15.26 -13.16
N ALA A 42 6.54 -15.45 -13.17
CA ALA A 42 5.56 -14.37 -13.03
C ALA A 42 4.62 -14.60 -11.84
N ARG A 43 4.45 -13.59 -10.98
CA ARG A 43 3.46 -13.64 -9.88
C ARG A 43 2.05 -13.49 -10.45
N PHE A 44 1.25 -14.54 -10.37
CA PHE A 44 -0.16 -14.54 -10.73
C PHE A 44 -1.03 -14.15 -9.52
N SER A 45 -2.15 -13.49 -9.80
CA SER A 45 -3.26 -13.34 -8.87
C SER A 45 -4.12 -14.58 -8.84
N VAL A 46 -4.95 -14.70 -7.80
CA VAL A 46 -5.92 -15.80 -7.70
C VAL A 46 -6.89 -15.82 -8.88
N TRP A 47 -7.27 -14.64 -9.43
CA TRP A 47 -8.15 -14.55 -10.58
C TRP A 47 -7.46 -15.02 -11.85
N GLU A 48 -6.22 -14.59 -12.08
CA GLU A 48 -5.43 -15.03 -13.23
C GLU A 48 -5.18 -16.55 -13.17
N HIS A 49 -4.98 -17.11 -11.97
CA HIS A 49 -4.91 -18.57 -11.80
C HIS A 49 -6.22 -19.26 -12.16
N PHE A 50 -7.37 -18.73 -11.74
CA PHE A 50 -8.66 -19.30 -12.11
C PHE A 50 -8.94 -19.20 -13.61
N ASP A 51 -8.62 -18.08 -14.24
CA ASP A 51 -8.82 -17.88 -15.67
C ASP A 51 -7.91 -18.81 -16.49
N TYR A 52 -6.66 -18.98 -16.05
CA TYR A 52 -5.74 -19.94 -16.65
C TYR A 52 -6.23 -21.39 -16.49
N GLU A 53 -6.62 -21.80 -15.27
CA GLU A 53 -7.17 -23.14 -15.02
C GLU A 53 -8.39 -23.38 -15.93
N TYR A 54 -9.29 -22.40 -16.05
CA TYR A 54 -10.46 -22.51 -16.91
C TYR A 54 -10.07 -22.75 -18.38
N GLU A 55 -9.15 -21.96 -18.92
CA GLU A 55 -8.68 -22.05 -20.31
C GLU A 55 -7.99 -23.39 -20.61
N ILE A 56 -7.15 -23.87 -19.69
CA ILE A 56 -6.46 -25.16 -19.86
C ILE A 56 -7.46 -26.31 -19.88
N TYR A 57 -8.38 -26.34 -18.91
CA TYR A 57 -9.34 -27.43 -18.80
C TYR A 57 -10.40 -27.40 -19.92
N SER A 58 -10.79 -26.22 -20.42
CA SER A 58 -11.73 -26.12 -21.54
C SER A 58 -11.19 -26.70 -22.85
N ARG A 59 -9.86 -26.81 -22.99
CA ARG A 59 -9.21 -27.35 -24.18
C ARG A 59 -9.13 -28.87 -24.20
N ILE A 60 -9.06 -29.51 -23.03
CA ILE A 60 -8.79 -30.95 -22.92
C ILE A 60 -9.98 -31.77 -22.47
N LEU A 61 -10.92 -31.18 -21.73
CA LEU A 61 -12.08 -31.89 -21.21
C LEU A 61 -13.14 -32.09 -22.29
N THR A 62 -13.81 -33.24 -22.25
CA THR A 62 -15.05 -33.45 -23.00
C THR A 62 -16.17 -32.58 -22.44
N PRO A 63 -17.26 -32.31 -23.19
CA PRO A 63 -18.35 -31.44 -22.71
C PRO A 63 -18.91 -31.85 -21.35
N GLY A 64 -19.17 -33.15 -21.12
CA GLY A 64 -19.70 -33.63 -19.84
C GLY A 64 -18.70 -33.52 -18.68
N GLN A 65 -17.40 -33.75 -18.93
CA GLN A 65 -16.36 -33.51 -17.92
C GLN A 65 -16.24 -32.02 -17.60
N PHE A 66 -16.34 -31.16 -18.61
CA PHE A 66 -16.22 -29.72 -18.45
C PHE A 66 -17.37 -29.13 -17.63
N GLU A 67 -18.59 -29.64 -17.79
CA GLU A 67 -19.73 -29.24 -16.93
C GLU A 67 -19.47 -29.53 -15.45
N LEU A 68 -18.91 -30.70 -15.13
CA LEU A 68 -18.55 -31.08 -13.76
C LEU A 68 -17.42 -30.17 -13.22
N PHE A 69 -16.38 -29.96 -14.03
CA PHE A 69 -15.28 -29.06 -13.70
C PHE A 69 -15.79 -27.62 -13.45
N GLU A 70 -16.63 -27.10 -14.34
CA GLU A 70 -17.11 -25.72 -14.27
C GLU A 70 -17.94 -25.49 -13.00
N ALA A 71 -18.76 -26.45 -12.58
CA ALA A 71 -19.49 -26.38 -11.32
C ALA A 71 -18.53 -26.28 -10.12
N GLY A 72 -17.50 -27.13 -10.07
CA GLY A 72 -16.47 -27.10 -9.03
C GLY A 72 -15.66 -25.80 -9.04
N TRP A 73 -15.26 -25.33 -10.22
CA TRP A 73 -14.52 -24.08 -10.42
C TRP A 73 -15.34 -22.86 -9.97
N LYS A 74 -16.64 -22.79 -10.33
CA LYS A 74 -17.56 -21.74 -9.85
C LYS A 74 -17.67 -21.73 -8.33
N ALA A 75 -17.74 -22.91 -7.70
CA ALA A 75 -17.77 -23.04 -6.25
C ALA A 75 -16.46 -22.57 -5.59
N LYS A 76 -15.30 -23.00 -6.10
CA LYS A 76 -13.98 -22.53 -5.63
C LYS A 76 -13.86 -21.01 -5.73
N ARG A 77 -14.27 -20.44 -6.87
CA ARG A 77 -14.26 -19.00 -7.11
C ARG A 77 -15.17 -18.25 -6.14
N SER A 78 -16.37 -18.76 -5.88
CA SER A 78 -17.29 -18.17 -4.88
C SER A 78 -16.65 -18.17 -3.49
N LEU A 79 -16.06 -19.29 -3.07
CA LEU A 79 -15.39 -19.40 -1.78
C LEU A 79 -14.22 -18.41 -1.65
N ALA A 80 -13.44 -18.19 -2.72
CA ALA A 80 -12.37 -17.21 -2.73
C ALA A 80 -12.91 -15.77 -2.56
N ILE A 81 -14.01 -15.44 -3.23
CA ILE A 81 -14.70 -14.13 -3.06
C ILE A 81 -15.17 -13.95 -1.62
N ASP A 82 -15.78 -14.98 -1.02
CA ASP A 82 -16.31 -14.90 0.33
C ASP A 82 -15.19 -14.69 1.36
N ARG A 83 -14.04 -15.35 1.19
CA ARG A 83 -12.84 -15.11 2.02
C ARG A 83 -12.30 -13.69 1.90
N ILE A 84 -12.29 -13.12 0.68
CA ILE A 84 -11.84 -11.73 0.48
C ILE A 84 -12.78 -10.77 1.21
N ARG A 85 -14.10 -10.98 1.11
CA ARG A 85 -15.10 -10.14 1.79
C ARG A 85 -15.03 -10.25 3.31
N GLU A 86 -14.81 -11.46 3.82
CA GLU A 86 -14.61 -11.69 5.25
C GLU A 86 -13.41 -10.90 5.76
N SER A 87 -12.27 -11.00 5.07
CA SER A 87 -11.06 -10.22 5.40
C SER A 87 -11.25 -8.71 5.21
N ASP A 88 -12.02 -8.27 4.21
CA ASP A 88 -12.37 -6.86 4.02
C ASP A 88 -13.16 -6.29 5.20
N GLY A 89 -14.05 -7.09 5.79
CA GLY A 89 -14.80 -6.73 6.99
C GLY A 89 -13.91 -6.36 8.17
N GLU A 90 -12.72 -6.97 8.27
CA GLU A 90 -11.73 -6.66 9.32
C GLU A 90 -11.09 -5.27 9.12
N GLN A 91 -11.09 -4.74 7.89
CA GLN A 91 -10.49 -3.43 7.56
C GLN A 91 -11.31 -2.24 8.07
N ALA A 92 -12.60 -2.45 8.39
CA ALA A 92 -13.44 -1.40 8.97
C ALA A 92 -12.82 -0.80 10.25
N ALA A 93 -12.19 -1.64 11.08
CA ALA A 93 -11.50 -1.19 12.28
C ALA A 93 -10.26 -0.34 11.96
N ASN A 94 -9.48 -0.71 10.93
CA ASN A 94 -8.31 0.05 10.50
C ASN A 94 -8.70 1.45 9.99
N LEU A 95 -9.78 1.54 9.20
CA LEU A 95 -10.35 2.81 8.75
C LEU A 95 -10.78 3.70 9.92
N ALA A 96 -11.60 3.16 10.81
CA ALA A 96 -12.21 3.92 11.90
C ALA A 96 -11.21 4.34 12.98
N ASN A 97 -10.26 3.46 13.31
CA ASN A 97 -9.46 3.56 14.52
C ASN A 97 -7.98 3.91 14.27
N HIS A 98 -7.47 3.70 13.04
CA HIS A 98 -6.06 3.92 12.75
C HIS A 98 -5.84 5.10 11.80
N TYR A 99 -6.04 4.92 10.49
CA TYR A 99 -5.66 5.94 9.50
C TYR A 99 -6.54 7.20 9.55
N GLY A 100 -7.85 7.05 9.82
CA GLY A 100 -8.76 8.19 9.95
C GLY A 100 -8.39 9.13 11.11
N PRO A 101 -8.23 8.63 12.34
CA PRO A 101 -7.71 9.39 13.47
C PRO A 101 -6.33 9.99 13.21
N MET A 102 -5.39 9.25 12.62
CA MET A 102 -4.05 9.75 12.30
C MET A 102 -4.10 10.94 11.34
N ARG A 103 -4.84 10.83 10.23
CA ARG A 103 -5.00 11.92 9.26
C ARG A 103 -5.60 13.16 9.91
N ARG A 104 -6.64 13.00 10.74
CA ARG A 104 -7.25 14.12 11.47
C ARG A 104 -6.27 14.78 12.43
N TYR A 105 -5.55 13.99 13.23
CA TYR A 105 -4.54 14.52 14.14
C TYR A 105 -3.46 15.32 13.39
N LEU A 106 -2.98 14.78 12.26
CA LEU A 106 -1.98 15.46 11.44
C LEU A 106 -2.48 16.82 10.95
N LEU A 107 -3.73 16.88 10.46
CA LEU A 107 -4.31 18.09 9.88
C LEU A 107 -4.74 19.13 10.93
N ASP A 108 -5.32 18.70 12.05
CA ASP A 108 -5.96 19.58 13.02
C ASP A 108 -5.03 19.97 14.19
N HIS A 109 -3.99 19.19 14.47
CA HIS A 109 -3.05 19.44 15.57
C HIS A 109 -1.60 19.57 15.10
N PHE A 110 -1.03 18.52 14.50
CA PHE A 110 0.40 18.47 14.18
C PHE A 110 0.85 19.60 13.25
N TRP A 111 0.24 19.71 12.06
CA TRP A 111 0.63 20.71 11.08
C TRP A 111 0.34 22.16 11.52
N PRO A 112 -0.81 22.46 12.16
CA PRO A 112 -1.04 23.77 12.77
C PRO A 112 0.00 24.16 13.83
N GLU A 113 0.31 23.27 14.77
CA GLU A 113 1.35 23.52 15.79
C GLU A 113 2.72 23.74 15.15
N LEU A 114 3.08 22.88 14.18
CA LEU A 114 4.35 22.97 13.46
C LEU A 114 4.51 24.27 12.65
N LYS A 115 3.42 24.85 12.15
CA LYS A 115 3.48 26.16 11.48
C LYS A 115 3.73 27.32 12.45
N GLY A 116 3.36 27.15 13.72
CA GLY A 116 3.50 28.16 14.77
C GLY A 116 4.88 28.20 15.43
N VAL A 117 5.75 27.22 15.18
CA VAL A 117 7.09 27.16 15.79
C VAL A 117 8.12 27.98 15.02
N ALA A 118 9.07 28.58 15.74
CA ALA A 118 10.14 29.38 15.15
C ALA A 118 11.01 28.58 14.15
N PHE A 119 11.06 27.26 14.33
CA PHE A 119 11.77 26.35 13.44
C PHE A 119 11.22 26.40 12.01
N HIS A 120 9.89 26.45 11.84
CA HIS A 120 9.27 26.48 10.52
C HIS A 120 9.66 27.76 9.77
N GLU A 121 9.71 28.91 10.44
CA GLU A 121 10.21 30.17 9.86
C GLU A 121 11.70 30.09 9.49
N GLN A 122 12.53 29.54 10.38
CA GLN A 122 13.97 29.36 10.12
C GLN A 122 14.24 28.41 8.94
N LEU A 123 13.45 27.35 8.82
CA LEU A 123 13.52 26.41 7.70
C LEU A 123 13.18 27.13 6.39
N LEU A 124 12.11 27.93 6.36
CA LEU A 124 11.76 28.77 5.22
C LEU A 124 12.86 29.77 4.83
N LEU A 125 13.61 30.29 5.80
CA LEU A 125 14.74 31.22 5.57
C LEU A 125 16.01 30.52 5.08
N CYS A 126 16.22 29.25 5.41
CA CYS A 126 17.38 28.47 4.97
C CYS A 126 17.21 27.90 3.55
N LEU A 127 15.97 27.74 3.09
CA LEU A 127 15.62 27.16 1.80
C LEU A 127 16.04 27.92 0.52
N PRO A 128 16.17 29.26 0.47
CA PRO A 128 16.45 29.97 -0.78
C PRO A 128 17.79 29.59 -1.42
N ARG A 129 18.81 29.21 -0.63
CA ARG A 129 20.15 28.86 -1.17
C ARG A 129 20.18 27.52 -1.90
N ASP A 130 19.26 26.61 -1.56
CA ASP A 130 19.19 25.26 -2.12
C ASP A 130 17.83 24.99 -2.79
N GLN A 131 17.11 26.06 -3.17
CA GLN A 131 15.76 25.99 -3.70
C GLN A 131 15.64 25.09 -4.93
N ALA A 132 16.67 25.04 -5.79
CA ALA A 132 16.68 24.18 -6.96
C ALA A 132 16.67 22.69 -6.59
N LYS A 133 17.56 22.26 -5.67
CA LYS A 133 17.61 20.86 -5.20
C LYS A 133 16.36 20.48 -4.42
N GLY A 134 15.87 21.41 -3.60
CA GLY A 134 14.61 21.20 -2.91
C GLY A 134 13.43 21.04 -3.88
N THR A 135 13.31 21.93 -4.86
CA THR A 135 12.23 21.87 -5.86
C THR A 135 12.30 20.58 -6.66
N TYR A 136 13.51 20.16 -7.04
CA TYR A 136 13.76 18.86 -7.65
C TYR A 136 13.27 17.70 -6.77
N LEU A 137 13.69 17.63 -5.50
CA LEU A 137 13.28 16.55 -4.60
C LEU A 137 11.77 16.49 -4.37
N ARG A 138 11.09 17.64 -4.24
CA ARG A 138 9.62 17.66 -4.14
C ARG A 138 8.96 17.14 -5.40
N ALA A 139 9.49 17.47 -6.58
CA ALA A 139 8.97 16.96 -7.84
C ALA A 139 9.15 15.44 -7.94
N GLU A 140 10.32 14.92 -7.57
CA GLU A 140 10.58 13.47 -7.56
C GLU A 140 9.73 12.74 -6.51
N TYR A 141 9.55 13.33 -5.34
CA TYR A 141 8.66 12.80 -4.31
C TYR A 141 7.22 12.70 -4.82
N ARG A 142 6.68 13.75 -5.45
CA ARG A 142 5.32 13.72 -6.05
C ARG A 142 5.18 12.65 -7.15
N LYS A 143 6.18 12.49 -8.01
CA LYS A 143 6.18 11.40 -9.02
C LYS A 143 6.16 10.04 -8.36
N TRP A 144 6.90 9.87 -7.27
CA TRP A 144 6.92 8.64 -6.49
C TRP A 144 5.57 8.38 -5.80
N GLU A 145 4.92 9.39 -5.22
CA GLU A 145 3.56 9.27 -4.67
C GLU A 145 2.53 8.86 -5.74
N GLN A 146 2.60 9.48 -6.92
CA GLN A 146 1.71 9.16 -8.05
C GLN A 146 1.89 7.72 -8.50
N ARG A 147 3.14 7.25 -8.63
CA ARG A 147 3.44 5.85 -8.95
C ARG A 147 2.86 4.92 -7.89
N ARG A 148 3.09 5.18 -6.61
CA ARG A 148 2.54 4.34 -5.54
C ARG A 148 1.02 4.28 -5.49
N ARG A 149 0.33 5.39 -5.81
CA ARG A 149 -1.14 5.35 -5.94
C ARG A 149 -1.58 4.53 -7.15
N ALA A 150 -0.88 4.64 -8.28
CA ALA A 150 -1.17 3.81 -9.46
C ALA A 150 -0.91 2.32 -9.19
N ASP A 151 0.18 2.01 -8.49
CA ASP A 151 0.52 0.64 -8.07
C ASP A 151 -0.55 0.10 -7.12
N LEU A 152 -0.98 0.88 -6.12
CA LEU A 152 -2.07 0.51 -5.22
C LEU A 152 -3.35 0.16 -6.00
N VAL A 153 -3.78 1.01 -6.93
CA VAL A 153 -4.99 0.76 -7.75
C VAL A 153 -4.82 -0.52 -8.56
N THR A 154 -3.68 -0.67 -9.22
CA THR A 154 -3.40 -1.83 -10.08
C THR A 154 -3.38 -3.12 -9.28
N GLU A 155 -2.60 -3.18 -8.20
CA GLU A 155 -2.51 -4.34 -7.32
C GLU A 155 -3.85 -4.65 -6.66
N HIS A 156 -4.57 -3.63 -6.18
CA HIS A 156 -5.88 -3.83 -5.56
C HIS A 156 -6.86 -4.52 -6.51
N PHE A 157 -7.07 -3.98 -7.70
CA PHE A 157 -8.02 -4.57 -8.64
C PHE A 157 -7.52 -5.88 -9.26
N ARG A 158 -6.20 -6.09 -9.33
CA ARG A 158 -5.61 -7.35 -9.78
C ARG A 158 -5.82 -8.48 -8.76
N TYR A 159 -5.70 -8.23 -7.46
CA TYR A 159 -5.78 -9.29 -6.45
C TYR A 159 -7.15 -9.38 -5.78
N ASN A 160 -7.82 -8.26 -5.53
CA ASN A 160 -9.08 -8.19 -4.79
C ASN A 160 -10.29 -7.90 -5.69
N SER A 161 -10.04 -7.45 -6.94
CA SER A 161 -11.09 -6.97 -7.84
C SER A 161 -11.95 -5.92 -7.13
N ARG A 162 -13.28 -6.03 -7.20
CA ARG A 162 -14.23 -5.16 -6.51
C ARG A 162 -14.67 -5.68 -5.13
N PHE A 163 -14.07 -6.75 -4.63
CA PHE A 163 -14.61 -7.49 -3.49
C PHE A 163 -14.06 -7.04 -2.13
N SER A 164 -13.10 -6.11 -2.11
CA SER A 164 -12.49 -5.59 -0.89
C SER A 164 -12.46 -4.04 -0.84
N PRO A 165 -13.62 -3.36 -0.95
CA PRO A 165 -13.65 -1.89 -0.99
C PRO A 165 -13.09 -1.22 0.28
N LEU A 166 -13.23 -1.81 1.46
CA LEU A 166 -12.74 -1.21 2.71
C LEU A 166 -11.22 -1.25 2.80
N LEU A 167 -10.60 -2.33 2.34
CA LEU A 167 -9.14 -2.41 2.20
C LEU A 167 -8.62 -1.32 1.26
N PHE A 168 -9.29 -1.13 0.11
CA PHE A 168 -8.89 -0.09 -0.84
C PHE A 168 -8.97 1.31 -0.20
N GLU A 169 -10.08 1.62 0.46
CA GLU A 169 -10.26 2.89 1.18
C GLU A 169 -9.20 3.07 2.27
N ALA A 170 -8.87 2.01 3.02
CA ALA A 170 -7.87 2.05 4.08
C ALA A 170 -6.48 2.38 3.51
N GLU A 171 -6.10 1.74 2.41
CA GLU A 171 -4.83 1.98 1.73
C GLU A 171 -4.76 3.36 1.09
N GLU A 172 -5.84 3.86 0.49
CA GLU A 172 -5.90 5.24 0.01
C GLU A 172 -5.71 6.24 1.15
N LEU A 173 -6.35 5.99 2.30
CA LEU A 173 -6.22 6.82 3.48
C LEU A 173 -4.81 6.75 4.08
N ARG A 174 -4.15 5.60 4.02
CA ARG A 174 -2.73 5.45 4.37
C ARG A 174 -1.85 6.29 3.46
N LEU A 175 -2.06 6.27 2.14
CA LEU A 175 -1.30 7.12 1.20
C LEU A 175 -1.54 8.62 1.47
N ASP A 176 -2.75 9.00 1.85
CA ASP A 176 -3.07 10.37 2.27
C ASP A 176 -2.29 10.78 3.54
N VAL A 177 -2.19 9.87 4.53
CA VAL A 177 -1.36 10.07 5.72
C VAL A 177 0.11 10.18 5.34
N GLU A 178 0.61 9.32 4.45
CA GLU A 178 2.00 9.35 4.00
C GLU A 178 2.35 10.61 3.21
N LYS A 179 1.39 11.21 2.49
CA LYS A 179 1.57 12.53 1.87
C LYS A 179 1.72 13.65 2.91
N LEU A 180 1.09 13.50 4.07
CA LEU A 180 1.24 14.41 5.21
C LEU A 180 2.47 14.09 6.07
N LEU A 181 2.97 12.86 6.04
CA LEU A 181 4.13 12.41 6.78
C LEU A 181 4.95 11.44 5.91
N PRO A 182 5.88 11.97 5.09
CA PRO A 182 6.60 11.16 4.10
C PRO A 182 7.35 9.97 4.71
N PRO A 183 7.19 8.75 4.18
CA PRO A 183 7.96 7.59 4.62
C PRO A 183 9.34 7.61 3.97
N HIS A 184 10.22 8.45 4.52
CA HIS A 184 11.55 8.77 4.01
C HIS A 184 12.39 7.56 3.61
N SER A 185 12.46 6.53 4.46
CA SER A 185 13.23 5.32 4.18
C SER A 185 12.76 4.60 2.90
N LEU A 186 11.44 4.55 2.68
CA LEU A 186 10.86 3.89 1.51
C LEU A 186 11.08 4.71 0.24
N PHE A 187 10.88 6.02 0.32
CA PHE A 187 11.17 6.93 -0.79
C PHE A 187 12.65 6.84 -1.19
N TYR A 188 13.56 6.91 -0.22
CA TYR A 188 15.00 6.81 -0.45
C TYR A 188 15.41 5.46 -1.07
N ALA A 189 14.85 4.36 -0.58
CA ALA A 189 15.17 3.01 -1.10
C ALA A 189 14.76 2.82 -2.57
N GLN A 190 13.66 3.46 -2.99
CA GLN A 190 13.12 3.34 -4.36
C GLN A 190 13.57 4.46 -5.30
N ALA A 191 14.28 5.47 -4.80
CA ALA A 191 14.80 6.57 -5.59
C ALA A 191 15.99 6.13 -6.46
N ASP A 192 16.18 6.82 -7.59
CA ASP A 192 17.41 6.69 -8.38
C ASP A 192 18.61 7.35 -7.67
N GLU A 193 19.82 7.07 -8.15
CA GLU A 193 21.06 7.56 -7.52
C GLU A 193 21.17 9.10 -7.51
N VAL A 194 20.62 9.78 -8.51
CA VAL A 194 20.61 11.25 -8.57
C VAL A 194 19.71 11.83 -7.48
N THR A 195 18.55 11.22 -7.29
CA THR A 195 17.56 11.60 -6.28
C THR A 195 18.07 11.28 -4.88
N LYS A 196 18.72 10.13 -4.67
CA LYS A 196 19.42 9.82 -3.41
C LYS A 196 20.52 10.83 -3.11
N ALA A 197 21.35 11.19 -4.08
CA ALA A 197 22.40 12.19 -3.88
C ALA A 197 21.84 13.58 -3.50
N ALA A 198 20.73 13.99 -4.12
CA ALA A 198 20.04 15.22 -3.75
C ALA A 198 19.43 15.12 -2.34
N TYR A 199 18.86 13.97 -1.99
CA TYR A 199 18.29 13.69 -0.67
C TYR A 199 19.38 13.77 0.42
N ASP A 200 20.52 13.10 0.22
CA ASP A 200 21.66 13.11 1.14
C ASP A 200 22.29 14.49 1.29
N PHE A 201 22.31 15.28 0.22
CA PHE A 201 22.74 16.67 0.30
C PHE A 201 21.82 17.46 1.23
N MET A 202 20.49 17.35 1.05
CA MET A 202 19.52 18.05 1.90
C MET A 202 19.57 17.53 3.34
N ARG A 203 19.67 16.22 3.55
CA ARG A 203 19.83 15.57 4.86
C ARG A 203 21.02 16.17 5.62
N ARG A 204 22.22 16.20 5.01
CA ARG A 204 23.43 16.81 5.61
C ARG A 204 23.25 18.30 5.89
N ARG A 205 22.54 19.01 5.01
CA ARG A 205 22.25 20.43 5.21
C ARG A 205 21.38 20.64 6.46
N TYR A 206 20.35 19.83 6.66
CA TYR A 206 19.49 19.90 7.85
C TYR A 206 20.19 19.41 9.12
N ASP A 207 21.08 18.41 9.02
CA ASP A 207 21.90 17.96 10.15
C ASP A 207 22.77 19.10 10.72
N SER A 208 23.22 20.02 9.86
CA SER A 208 24.00 21.20 10.25
C SER A 208 23.19 22.31 10.92
N LEU A 209 21.84 22.23 10.93
CA LEU A 209 20.99 23.19 11.62
C LEU A 209 20.97 22.87 13.12
N HIS A 210 21.90 23.47 13.86
CA HIS A 210 21.85 23.50 15.32
C HIS A 210 21.06 24.73 15.75
N SER A 211 19.79 24.56 16.10
CA SER A 211 18.99 25.64 16.69
C SER A 211 18.17 25.16 17.88
N ASN A 212 17.97 26.04 18.85
CA ASN A 212 17.04 25.81 19.98
C ASN A 212 15.62 25.51 19.47
N ALA A 213 15.27 25.95 18.25
CA ALA A 213 14.00 25.68 17.61
C ALA A 213 13.78 24.19 17.28
N MET A 214 14.84 23.37 17.29
CA MET A 214 14.72 21.91 17.19
C MET A 214 14.02 21.30 18.40
N ALA A 215 14.10 21.91 19.58
CA ALA A 215 13.44 21.39 20.77
C ALA A 215 11.91 21.40 20.62
N GLU A 216 11.36 22.47 20.04
CA GLU A 216 9.92 22.60 19.77
C GLU A 216 9.44 21.56 18.74
N LEU A 217 10.21 21.32 17.67
CA LEU A 217 9.90 20.26 16.69
C LEU A 217 9.91 18.87 17.33
N ILE A 218 10.92 18.58 18.16
CA ILE A 218 11.03 17.30 18.87
C ILE A 218 9.85 17.11 19.81
N GLU A 219 9.41 18.16 20.51
CA GLU A 219 8.26 18.09 21.41
C GLU A 219 6.95 17.77 20.66
N ILE A 220 6.72 18.43 19.51
CA ILE A 220 5.58 18.14 18.62
C ILE A 220 5.66 16.69 18.13
N ALA A 221 6.84 16.23 17.69
CA ALA A 221 7.04 14.86 17.25
C ALA A 221 6.77 13.85 18.39
N CYS A 222 7.22 14.13 19.62
CA CYS A 222 6.96 13.29 20.78
C CYS A 222 5.47 13.22 21.13
N ARG A 223 4.72 14.33 20.99
CA ARG A 223 3.24 14.31 21.15
C ARG A 223 2.56 13.45 20.10
N TYR A 224 3.01 13.54 18.85
CA TYR A 224 2.50 12.69 17.79
C TYR A 224 2.82 11.21 18.05
N GLU A 225 4.04 10.88 18.44
CA GLU A 225 4.40 9.50 18.83
C GLU A 225 3.60 8.99 20.03
N ALA A 226 3.31 9.84 21.02
CA ALA A 226 2.46 9.50 22.15
C ALA A 226 1.01 9.22 21.69
N PHE A 227 0.48 10.04 20.79
CA PHE A 227 -0.82 9.80 20.16
C PHE A 227 -0.84 8.46 19.40
N LEU A 228 0.21 8.15 18.63
CA LEU A 228 0.32 6.87 17.92
C LEU A 228 0.30 5.69 18.89
N ARG A 229 1.07 5.74 19.99
CA ARG A 229 1.07 4.69 21.02
C ARG A 229 -0.31 4.49 21.64
N GLU A 230 -1.03 5.57 21.96
CA GLU A 230 -2.40 5.47 22.48
C GLU A 230 -3.33 4.77 21.48
N LYS A 231 -3.19 5.07 20.18
CA LYS A 231 -4.00 4.45 19.12
C LYS A 231 -3.56 3.02 18.78
N SER A 232 -2.28 2.68 18.87
CA SER A 232 -1.82 1.31 18.61
C SER A 232 -2.20 0.32 19.72
N HIS A 233 -2.40 0.80 20.96
CA HIS A 233 -2.95 -0.01 22.06
C HIS A 233 -4.44 -0.39 21.89
N THR A 234 -5.17 0.21 20.94
CA THR A 234 -6.61 -0.03 20.74
C THR A 234 -6.94 -1.07 19.65
N SER A 235 -6.11 -2.12 19.55
CA SER A 235 -6.35 -3.32 18.74
C SER A 235 -5.96 -3.19 17.26
N ILE A 236 -4.66 -3.23 16.98
CA ILE A 236 -4.15 -3.60 15.66
C ILE A 236 -3.77 -5.09 15.72
N SER A 237 -4.67 -5.97 15.31
CA SER A 237 -4.32 -7.35 14.97
C SER A 237 -4.19 -7.44 13.45
N GLY A 238 -3.01 -7.83 12.94
CA GLY A 238 -2.77 -8.00 11.52
C GLY A 238 -1.27 -8.04 11.18
N TRP A 239 -0.93 -8.20 9.91
CA TRP A 239 0.46 -8.23 9.42
C TRP A 239 1.21 -6.90 9.59
N HIS A 240 0.50 -5.84 10.01
CA HIS A 240 1.04 -4.50 10.28
C HIS A 240 1.48 -4.34 11.74
N VAL A 241 2.12 -5.35 12.33
CA VAL A 241 2.83 -5.19 13.61
C VAL A 241 3.85 -4.07 13.41
N GLU A 242 3.75 -3.00 14.20
CA GLU A 242 4.71 -1.90 14.21
C GLU A 242 6.11 -2.50 14.34
N MET A 243 6.87 -2.49 13.24
CA MET A 243 8.29 -2.83 13.35
C MET A 243 8.93 -1.77 14.24
N GLU A 244 9.68 -2.21 15.24
CA GLU A 244 10.47 -1.29 16.08
C GLU A 244 11.23 -0.32 15.18
N ASP A 245 11.00 0.97 15.39
CA ASP A 245 11.65 2.01 14.60
C ASP A 245 13.16 2.01 14.91
N ARG A 246 13.93 1.36 14.02
CA ARG A 246 15.38 1.19 14.14
C ARG A 246 16.19 2.45 13.85
N ARG A 247 15.54 3.57 13.49
CA ARG A 247 16.23 4.83 13.21
C ARG A 247 16.85 5.39 14.49
N THR A 248 18.08 5.89 14.36
CA THR A 248 18.75 6.63 15.43
C THR A 248 18.00 7.94 15.73
N PRO A 249 18.15 8.52 16.94
CA PRO A 249 17.53 9.81 17.26
C PRO A 249 17.90 10.92 16.26
N THR A 250 19.14 10.89 15.75
CA THR A 250 19.61 11.83 14.71
C THR A 250 18.85 11.63 13.41
N GLU A 251 18.65 10.39 12.95
CA GLU A 251 17.89 10.11 11.73
C GLU A 251 16.43 10.50 11.86
N LYS A 252 15.78 10.19 12.98
CA LYS A 252 14.40 10.62 13.25
C LYS A 252 14.27 12.13 13.19
N ARG A 253 15.19 12.84 13.85
CA ARG A 253 15.23 14.31 13.85
C ARG A 253 15.34 14.86 12.42
N THR A 254 16.20 14.29 11.60
CA THR A 254 16.45 14.79 10.24
C THR A 254 15.31 14.44 9.29
N ASP A 255 14.70 13.27 9.45
CA ASP A 255 13.45 12.91 8.80
C ASP A 255 12.32 13.90 9.14
N TRP A 256 12.19 14.33 10.41
CA TRP A 256 11.22 15.35 10.80
C TRP A 256 11.47 16.69 10.08
N CYS A 257 12.72 17.13 9.97
CA CYS A 257 13.06 18.33 9.19
C CYS A 257 12.71 18.16 7.70
N LEU A 258 12.99 16.99 7.13
CA LEU A 258 12.70 16.67 5.74
C LEU A 258 11.19 16.51 5.48
N THR A 259 10.40 16.09 6.46
CA THR A 259 8.93 16.05 6.39
C THR A 259 8.36 17.44 6.12
N VAL A 260 8.81 18.46 6.87
CA VAL A 260 8.39 19.87 6.65
C VAL A 260 8.70 20.31 5.23
N PHE A 261 9.77 19.78 4.65
CA PHE A 261 10.24 20.13 3.34
C PHE A 261 9.48 19.43 2.20
N LEU A 262 9.27 18.13 2.31
CA LEU A 262 8.67 17.29 1.27
C LEU A 262 7.14 17.36 1.27
N ALA A 263 6.52 17.49 2.44
CA ALA A 263 5.06 17.52 2.55
C ALA A 263 4.50 18.82 1.93
N ASP A 264 3.65 18.69 0.92
CA ASP A 264 2.95 19.84 0.35
C ASP A 264 1.65 20.14 1.10
N VAL A 265 1.81 20.68 2.30
CA VAL A 265 0.68 20.96 3.19
C VAL A 265 -0.20 22.10 2.68
N LYS A 266 0.31 22.94 1.76
CA LYS A 266 -0.45 24.07 1.22
C LYS A 266 -1.65 23.61 0.38
N GLU A 267 -1.56 22.47 -0.30
CA GLU A 267 -2.69 21.90 -1.05
C GLU A 267 -3.85 21.48 -0.14
N PHE A 268 -3.56 20.90 1.02
CA PHE A 268 -4.60 20.39 1.93
C PHE A 268 -5.39 21.49 2.64
N PHE A 269 -4.73 22.58 3.03
CA PHE A 269 -5.42 23.70 3.69
C PHE A 269 -6.26 24.54 2.71
N LYS A 270 -5.97 24.49 1.39
CA LYS A 270 -6.83 25.08 0.36
C LYS A 270 -8.15 24.32 0.20
N GLN A 271 -8.13 22.99 0.29
CA GLN A 271 -9.35 22.19 0.17
C GLN A 271 -10.35 22.44 1.32
N LYS A 272 -9.88 22.69 2.56
CA LYS A 272 -10.72 23.00 3.73
C LYS A 272 -11.46 24.35 3.60
N THR A 273 -10.94 25.28 2.79
CA THR A 273 -11.56 26.58 2.51
C THR A 273 -12.57 26.51 1.36
N GLU A 274 -12.51 25.50 0.49
CA GLU A 274 -13.44 25.31 -0.63
C GLU A 274 -14.59 24.34 -0.33
N THR A 275 -14.45 23.43 0.65
CA THR A 275 -15.54 22.52 1.09
C THR A 275 -16.48 23.12 2.14
N THR A 276 -16.23 24.34 2.62
CA THR A 276 -17.19 25.10 3.43
C THR A 276 -18.24 25.76 2.51
N VAL A 277 -19.02 24.93 1.82
CA VAL A 277 -20.25 25.38 1.16
C VAL A 277 -21.28 25.71 2.25
N PRO A 278 -21.93 26.88 2.24
CA PRO A 278 -22.87 27.27 3.27
C PRO A 278 -24.05 26.29 3.31
N ALA A 279 -24.45 25.92 4.53
CA ALA A 279 -25.65 25.14 4.79
C ALA A 279 -26.82 25.70 3.98
N SER A 280 -27.33 24.88 3.07
CA SER A 280 -28.54 25.16 2.30
C SER A 280 -29.67 25.48 3.28
N GLN A 281 -30.21 26.69 3.15
CA GLN A 281 -31.39 27.11 3.91
C GLN A 281 -32.56 26.14 3.62
N PRO A 282 -33.37 25.80 4.63
CA PRO A 282 -34.56 24.99 4.40
C PRO A 282 -35.55 25.78 3.55
N ASN A 283 -35.98 25.19 2.43
CA ASN A 283 -37.08 25.73 1.63
C ASN A 283 -38.34 25.85 2.49
N PRO A 284 -38.99 27.03 2.56
CA PRO A 284 -40.32 27.14 3.12
C PRO A 284 -41.32 26.48 2.17
N ILE A 285 -42.26 25.72 2.75
CA ILE A 285 -43.39 25.04 2.10
C ILE A 285 -44.36 26.06 1.53
#